data_AF-A0A970ZEU0-F1
#
_entry.id   AF-A0A970ZEU0-F1
#
_cell.length_a   1.000
_cell.length_b   1.000
_cell.length_c   1.000
_cell.angle_alpha   90.00
_cell.angle_beta   90.00
_cell.angle_gamma   90.00
#
_symmetry.space_group_name_H-M   'P 1'
#
loop_
_entity.id
_entity.type
_entity.pdbx_description
1 polymer ?
#
loop_
_entity_poly.entity_id
_entity_poly.type
_entity_poly.pdbx_seq_one_letter_code
_entity_poly.pdbx_strand_id
1 'polypeptide(L)'
;MGAWEKLKKDRIAMISISVIALIIVTGCLAPYIAPNDPDAMNISLKYAKPSTQYLFGNDYLGRCVLSRIIYGIRPSVLLVLLAMAATIGIGTIIGLISGYTKGKVDEVFMRICDILQSFPSDVMVLAVVGIFGVGLKNILLAIILLRWPWYARVFRTAVMKYTDKNYIQFAKAIGCMT
;
A
#
# COMPACT_ATOMS: atom_id res chain seq x y z
N MET A 1 6.12 30.89 -3.54
CA MET A 1 6.85 29.85 -2.80
C MET A 1 6.43 28.49 -3.35
N GLY A 2 7.38 27.77 -3.95
CA GLY A 2 7.12 26.43 -4.46
C GLY A 2 6.76 25.45 -3.34
N ALA A 3 6.06 24.36 -3.66
CA ALA A 3 5.71 23.32 -2.68
C ALA A 3 6.96 22.79 -1.95
N TRP A 4 8.09 22.69 -2.66
CA TRP A 4 9.38 22.28 -2.11
C TRP A 4 9.97 23.25 -1.08
N GLU A 5 9.81 24.56 -1.29
CA GLU A 5 10.29 25.57 -0.35
C GLU A 5 9.46 25.60 0.92
N LYS A 6 8.14 25.36 0.81
CA LYS A 6 7.26 25.21 1.97
C LYS A 6 7.62 23.97 2.79
N LEU A 7 7.89 22.85 2.11
CA LEU A 7 8.26 21.59 2.75
C LEU A 7 9.57 21.72 3.54
N LYS A 8 10.60 22.35 2.96
CA LYS A 8 11.89 22.57 3.65
C LYS A 8 11.79 23.45 4.89
N LYS A 9 10.81 24.36 4.94
CA LYS A 9 10.60 25.23 6.10
C LYS A 9 9.88 24.51 7.25
N ASP A 10 9.14 23.44 6.95
CA ASP A 10 8.46 22.64 7.95
C ASP A 10 9.42 21.58 8.53
N ARG A 11 9.92 21.85 9.75
CA ARG A 11 10.85 20.95 10.45
C ARG A 11 10.22 19.58 10.74
N ILE A 12 8.93 19.51 11.02
CA ILE A 12 8.23 18.26 11.33
C ILE A 12 8.11 17.40 10.06
N ALA A 13 7.78 18.04 8.94
CA ALA A 13 7.75 17.35 7.64
C ALA A 13 9.12 16.78 7.27
N MET A 14 10.20 17.54 7.45
CA MET A 14 11.56 17.09 7.14
C MET A 14 12.02 15.92 8.03
N ILE A 15 11.70 15.95 9.32
CA ILE A 15 11.99 14.83 10.24
C ILE A 15 11.24 13.57 9.78
N SER A 16 9.94 13.70 9.47
CA SER A 16 9.11 12.58 9.04
C SER A 16 9.64 11.93 7.76
N ILE A 17 10.00 12.75 6.76
CA ILE A 17 10.60 12.27 5.51
C ILE A 17 11.94 11.56 5.77
N SER A 18 12.76 12.10 6.66
CA SER A 18 14.06 11.52 7.01
C SER A 18 13.90 10.14 7.67
N VAL A 19 12.93 10.00 8.59
CA VAL A 19 12.62 8.72 9.25
C VAL A 19 12.11 7.68 8.23
N ILE A 20 11.19 8.08 7.35
CA ILE A 20 10.67 7.19 6.29
C ILE A 20 11.80 6.75 5.35
N ALA A 21 12.66 7.68 4.93
CA ALA A 21 13.80 7.39 4.09
C ALA A 21 14.77 6.41 4.77
N LEU A 22 15.05 6.61 6.06
CA LEU A 22 15.91 5.71 6.84
C LEU A 22 15.33 4.30 6.90
N ILE A 23 14.03 4.15 7.15
CA ILE A 23 13.36 2.84 7.18
C ILE A 23 13.47 2.16 5.81
N ILE A 24 13.17 2.87 4.72
CA ILE A 24 13.25 2.32 3.37
C ILE A 24 14.68 1.87 3.04
N VAL A 25 15.67 2.73 3.31
CA VAL A 25 17.09 2.41 3.08
C VAL A 25 17.51 1.18 3.89
N THR A 26 17.10 1.10 5.16
CA THR A 26 17.39 -0.05 6.04
C THR A 26 16.78 -1.33 5.49
N GLY A 27 15.54 -1.29 4.98
CA GLY A 27 14.89 -2.45 4.36
C GLY A 27 15.54 -2.87 3.03
N CYS A 28 15.96 -1.91 2.20
CA CYS A 28 16.66 -2.19 0.96
C CYS A 28 18.03 -2.84 1.23
N LEU A 29 18.79 -2.28 2.18
CA LEU A 29 20.10 -2.75 2.61
C LEU A 29 20.05 -3.88 3.66
N ALA A 30 18.87 -4.44 3.94
CA ALA A 30 18.69 -5.54 4.89
C ALA A 30 19.70 -6.70 4.72
N PRO A 31 20.05 -7.16 3.49
CA PRO A 31 21.01 -8.24 3.30
C PRO A 31 22.43 -7.91 3.73
N TYR A 32 22.77 -6.63 3.80
CA TYR A 32 24.10 -6.15 4.20
C TYR A 32 24.14 -5.70 5.65
N ILE A 33 23.00 -5.22 6.20
CA ILE A 33 22.92 -4.67 7.55
C ILE A 33 22.49 -5.71 8.59
N ALA A 34 21.72 -6.72 8.21
CA ALA A 34 21.25 -7.72 9.16
C ALA A 34 22.41 -8.55 9.72
N PRO A 35 22.57 -8.67 11.04
CA PRO A 35 23.73 -9.32 11.66
C PRO A 35 23.73 -10.84 11.49
N ASN A 36 22.55 -11.45 11.35
CA ASN A 36 22.37 -12.88 11.22
C ASN A 36 21.34 -13.20 10.13
N ASP A 37 21.33 -14.44 9.63
CA ASP A 37 20.26 -14.93 8.75
C ASP A 37 18.89 -14.86 9.48
N PRO A 38 17.88 -14.18 8.89
CA PRO A 38 16.56 -14.02 9.50
C PRO A 38 15.77 -15.33 9.64
N ASP A 39 16.04 -16.34 8.80
CA ASP A 39 15.28 -17.58 8.73
C ASP A 39 16.02 -18.78 9.36
N ALA A 40 17.31 -18.63 9.66
CA ALA A 40 18.11 -19.64 10.36
C ALA A 40 17.53 -19.95 11.75
N MET A 41 17.00 -21.17 11.91
CA MET A 41 16.42 -21.66 13.16
C MET A 41 17.46 -22.35 14.03
N ASN A 42 17.42 -22.08 15.33
CA ASN A 42 18.24 -22.77 16.32
C ASN A 42 17.45 -23.00 17.61
N ILE A 43 16.88 -24.19 17.77
CA ILE A 43 15.97 -24.51 18.87
C ILE A 43 16.64 -24.32 20.25
N SER A 44 17.96 -24.51 20.35
CA SER A 44 18.72 -24.31 21.59
C SER A 44 18.74 -22.84 22.04
N LEU A 45 18.50 -21.90 21.14
CA LEU A 45 18.44 -20.46 21.41
C LEU A 45 17.00 -19.95 21.59
N LYS A 46 16.03 -20.84 21.78
CA LYS A 46 14.63 -20.44 21.97
C LYS A 46 14.48 -19.48 23.16
N TYR A 47 13.91 -18.30 22.91
CA TYR A 47 13.77 -17.22 23.89
C TYR A 47 15.08 -16.82 24.60
N ALA A 48 16.22 -16.98 23.92
CA ALA A 48 17.49 -16.51 24.44
C ALA A 48 17.46 -14.99 24.65
N LYS A 49 18.03 -14.56 25.78
CA LYS A 49 18.16 -13.14 26.13
C LYS A 49 19.09 -12.42 25.14
N PRO A 50 19.00 -11.08 25.05
CA PRO A 50 19.96 -10.27 24.30
C PRO A 50 21.42 -10.63 24.60
N SER A 51 22.22 -10.75 23.54
CA SER A 51 23.66 -11.00 23.58
C SER A 51 24.38 -10.17 22.53
N THR A 52 25.72 -10.13 22.57
CA THR A 52 26.52 -9.42 21.57
C THR A 52 26.29 -9.95 20.15
N GLN A 53 26.05 -11.25 20.00
CA GLN A 53 25.73 -11.88 18.71
C GLN A 53 24.25 -11.72 18.32
N TYR A 54 23.35 -11.73 19.30
CA TYR A 54 21.90 -11.56 19.12
C TYR A 54 21.42 -10.34 19.89
N LEU A 55 21.61 -9.16 19.32
CA LEU A 55 21.42 -7.88 20.02
C LEU A 55 20.02 -7.73 20.66
N PHE A 56 18.98 -8.25 20.01
CA PHE A 56 17.60 -8.25 20.51
C PHE A 56 17.12 -9.63 20.98
N GLY A 57 18.04 -10.59 21.12
CA GLY A 57 17.73 -11.98 21.45
C GLY A 57 17.08 -12.74 20.30
N ASN A 58 16.40 -13.83 20.65
CA ASN A 58 15.86 -14.81 19.72
C ASN A 58 14.37 -15.08 19.96
N ASP A 59 13.65 -15.43 18.89
CA ASP A 59 12.21 -15.74 18.94
C ASP A 59 11.93 -17.18 19.42
N TYR A 60 10.66 -17.59 19.35
CA TYR A 60 10.20 -18.92 19.77
C TYR A 60 10.75 -20.08 18.92
N LEU A 61 11.33 -19.80 17.76
CA LEU A 61 12.06 -20.76 16.90
C LEU A 61 13.58 -20.58 16.99
N GLY A 62 14.05 -19.70 17.88
CA GLY A 62 15.46 -19.41 18.05
C GLY A 62 16.07 -18.54 16.95
N ARG A 63 15.25 -17.87 16.13
CA ARG A 63 15.74 -16.97 15.06
C ARG A 63 16.10 -15.60 15.62
N CYS A 64 17.06 -14.91 14.99
CA CYS A 64 17.49 -13.58 15.41
C CYS A 64 16.38 -12.54 15.23
N VAL A 65 15.92 -11.93 16.33
CA VAL A 65 14.82 -10.95 16.30
C VAL A 65 15.19 -9.68 15.53
N LEU A 66 16.39 -9.14 15.73
CA LEU A 66 16.84 -7.93 15.05
C LEU A 66 16.90 -8.12 13.53
N SER A 67 17.48 -9.21 13.05
CA SER A 67 17.50 -9.55 11.62
C SER A 67 16.09 -9.67 11.05
N ARG A 68 15.18 -10.33 11.77
CA ARG A 68 13.78 -10.47 11.33
C ARG A 68 13.03 -9.14 11.27
N ILE A 69 13.30 -8.21 12.17
CA ILE A 69 12.73 -6.86 12.13
C ILE A 69 13.23 -6.11 10.90
N ILE A 70 14.55 -6.11 10.65
CA ILE A 70 15.16 -5.42 9.50
C ILE A 70 14.64 -6.01 8.18
N TYR A 71 14.64 -7.34 8.04
CA TYR A 71 14.09 -8.01 6.87
C TYR A 71 12.58 -7.84 6.73
N GLY A 72 11.86 -7.71 7.85
CA GLY A 72 10.42 -7.47 7.91
C GLY A 72 10.00 -6.14 7.27
N ILE A 73 10.91 -5.17 7.11
CA ILE A 73 10.66 -3.91 6.41
C ILE A 73 10.30 -4.17 4.94
N ARG A 74 10.94 -5.15 4.29
CA ARG A 74 10.72 -5.44 2.85
C ARG A 74 9.26 -5.84 2.56
N PRO A 75 8.68 -6.88 3.19
CA PRO A 75 7.29 -7.22 2.95
C PRO A 75 6.32 -6.17 3.51
N SER A 76 6.64 -5.51 4.61
CA SER A 76 5.73 -4.56 5.26
C SER A 76 5.63 -3.22 4.55
N VAL A 77 6.73 -2.73 3.99
CA VAL A 77 6.81 -1.41 3.35
C VAL A 77 6.91 -1.56 1.84
N LEU A 78 7.96 -2.21 1.33
CA LEU A 78 8.25 -2.19 -0.11
C LEU A 78 7.17 -2.92 -0.92
N LEU A 79 6.82 -4.15 -0.53
CA LEU A 79 5.84 -4.95 -1.26
C LEU A 79 4.42 -4.41 -1.12
N VAL A 80 4.03 -3.97 0.08
CA VAL A 80 2.73 -3.34 0.31
C VAL A 80 2.60 -2.02 -0.45
N LEU A 81 3.67 -1.23 -0.54
CA LEU A 81 3.66 0.01 -1.32
C LEU A 81 3.42 -0.25 -2.81
N LEU A 82 4.06 -1.28 -3.38
CA LEU A 82 3.81 -1.70 -4.76
C LEU A 82 2.37 -2.19 -4.96
N ALA A 83 1.86 -3.03 -4.05
CA ALA A 83 0.48 -3.49 -4.10
C ALA A 83 -0.51 -2.31 -3.98
N MET A 84 -0.21 -1.34 -3.13
CA MET A 84 -1.05 -0.16 -2.96
C MET A 84 -1.00 0.75 -4.20
N ALA A 85 0.15 0.91 -4.83
CA ALA A 85 0.27 1.63 -6.10
C ALA A 85 -0.60 0.98 -7.20
N ALA A 86 -0.58 -0.35 -7.31
CA ALA A 86 -1.45 -1.08 -8.24
C ALA A 86 -2.94 -0.90 -7.89
N THR A 87 -3.29 -1.03 -6.61
CA THR A 87 -4.66 -0.85 -6.10
C THR A 87 -5.20 0.55 -6.40
N ILE A 88 -4.39 1.57 -6.12
CA ILE A 88 -4.70 2.97 -6.43
C ILE A 88 -4.82 3.14 -7.94
N GLY A 89 -3.90 2.60 -8.74
CA GLY A 89 -3.95 2.68 -10.20
C GLY A 89 -5.26 2.13 -10.77
N ILE A 90 -5.67 0.93 -10.34
CA ILE A 90 -6.96 0.33 -10.72
C ILE A 90 -8.12 1.24 -10.29
N GLY A 91 -8.11 1.70 -9.04
CA GLY A 91 -9.11 2.61 -8.52
C GLY A 91 -9.18 3.93 -9.29
N THR A 92 -8.04 4.53 -9.63
CA THR A 92 -7.96 5.78 -10.39
C THR A 92 -8.53 5.61 -11.79
N ILE A 93 -8.19 4.53 -12.50
CA ILE A 93 -8.71 4.25 -13.85
C ILE A 93 -10.23 4.10 -13.81
N ILE A 94 -10.74 3.26 -12.90
CA ILE A 94 -12.19 3.02 -12.79
C ILE A 94 -12.91 4.28 -12.31
N GLY A 95 -12.33 5.01 -11.36
CA GLY A 95 -12.87 6.26 -10.85
C GLY A 95 -12.92 7.38 -11.90
N LEU A 96 -11.90 7.50 -12.75
CA LEU A 96 -11.88 8.41 -13.90
C LEU A 96 -12.99 8.08 -14.90
N ILE A 97 -13.08 6.81 -15.33
CA ILE A 97 -14.10 6.37 -16.29
C ILE A 97 -15.50 6.61 -15.73
N SER A 98 -15.75 6.20 -14.48
CA SER A 98 -17.06 6.32 -13.84
C SER A 98 -17.43 7.78 -13.58
N GLY A 99 -16.48 8.61 -13.12
CA GLY A 99 -16.71 10.02 -12.83
C GLY A 99 -16.95 10.87 -14.08
N TYR A 100 -16.36 10.48 -15.22
CA TYR A 100 -16.49 11.20 -16.49
C TYR A 100 -17.77 10.84 -17.26
N THR A 101 -18.10 9.54 -17.35
CA THR A 101 -19.19 9.05 -18.23
C THR A 101 -20.60 9.27 -17.68
N LYS A 102 -20.76 9.47 -16.35
CA LYS A 102 -22.01 9.87 -15.68
C LYS A 102 -23.29 9.19 -16.23
N GLY A 103 -23.31 7.86 -16.29
CA GLY A 103 -24.41 7.08 -16.87
C GLY A 103 -24.36 5.58 -16.53
N LYS A 104 -24.81 4.70 -17.44
CA LYS A 104 -24.87 3.24 -17.18
C LYS A 104 -23.51 2.61 -16.81
N VAL A 105 -22.43 3.06 -17.43
CA VAL A 105 -21.06 2.56 -17.14
C VAL A 105 -20.69 2.81 -15.68
N ASP A 106 -20.98 4.01 -15.22
CA ASP A 106 -20.77 4.42 -13.85
C ASP A 106 -21.63 3.59 -12.88
N GLU A 107 -22.93 3.43 -13.16
CA GLU A 107 -23.84 2.62 -12.34
C GLU A 107 -23.32 1.18 -12.19
N VAL A 108 -22.85 0.56 -13.28
CA VAL A 108 -22.30 -0.81 -13.24
C VAL A 108 -21.05 -0.88 -12.37
N PHE A 109 -20.08 0.03 -12.56
CA PHE A 109 -18.86 0.02 -11.75
C PHE A 109 -19.14 0.30 -10.27
N MET A 110 -20.02 1.27 -9.98
CA MET A 110 -20.40 1.58 -8.61
C MET A 110 -21.17 0.42 -7.98
N ARG A 111 -22.00 -0.32 -8.73
CA ARG A 111 -22.67 -1.51 -8.22
C ARG A 111 -21.67 -2.61 -7.85
N ILE A 112 -20.64 -2.83 -8.66
CA ILE A 112 -19.55 -3.78 -8.33
C ILE A 112 -18.83 -3.32 -7.05
N CYS A 113 -18.53 -2.02 -6.95
CA CYS A 113 -17.90 -1.46 -5.75
C CYS A 113 -18.77 -1.66 -4.50
N ASP A 114 -20.08 -1.45 -4.61
CA ASP A 114 -21.03 -1.60 -3.50
C ASP A 114 -21.14 -3.06 -3.05
N ILE A 115 -21.16 -4.01 -3.99
CA ILE A 115 -21.14 -5.44 -3.68
C ILE A 115 -19.86 -5.80 -2.91
N LEU A 116 -18.69 -5.38 -3.40
CA LEU A 116 -17.41 -5.67 -2.75
C LEU A 116 -17.28 -5.00 -1.37
N GLN A 117 -17.80 -3.79 -1.20
CA GLN A 117 -17.75 -3.05 0.07
C GLN A 117 -18.87 -3.41 1.05
N SER A 118 -19.88 -4.17 0.62
CA SER A 118 -20.96 -4.62 1.52
C SER A 118 -20.46 -5.54 2.63
N PHE A 119 -19.34 -6.22 2.39
CA PHE A 119 -18.66 -7.04 3.38
C PHE A 119 -17.45 -6.31 3.98
N PRO A 120 -17.12 -6.55 5.26
CA PRO A 120 -15.87 -6.05 5.83
C PRO A 120 -14.66 -6.54 5.02
N SER A 121 -13.90 -5.62 4.45
CA SER A 121 -12.83 -5.96 3.49
C SER A 121 -11.77 -6.90 4.09
N ASP A 122 -11.46 -6.76 5.38
CA ASP A 122 -10.47 -7.63 6.04
C ASP A 122 -10.98 -9.07 6.18
N VAL A 123 -12.30 -9.28 6.34
CA VAL A 123 -12.92 -10.61 6.35
C VAL A 123 -12.84 -11.25 4.96
N MET A 124 -13.10 -10.49 3.90
CA MET A 124 -12.94 -10.98 2.52
C MET A 124 -11.48 -11.33 2.22
N VAL A 125 -10.50 -10.53 2.69
CA VAL A 125 -9.08 -10.84 2.54
C VAL A 125 -8.75 -12.18 3.21
N LEU A 126 -9.23 -12.42 4.43
CA LEU A 126 -9.04 -13.70 5.12
C LEU A 126 -9.68 -14.87 4.36
N ALA A 127 -10.88 -14.69 3.81
CA ALA A 127 -11.56 -15.71 3.02
C ALA A 127 -10.77 -16.06 1.74
N VAL A 128 -10.30 -15.05 1.01
CA VAL A 128 -9.46 -15.24 -0.19
C VAL A 128 -8.16 -15.95 0.20
N VAL A 129 -7.47 -15.52 1.25
CA VAL A 129 -6.24 -16.19 1.73
C VAL A 129 -6.52 -17.63 2.18
N GLY A 130 -7.68 -17.90 2.78
CA GLY A 130 -8.10 -19.26 3.14
C GLY A 130 -8.28 -20.17 1.93
N ILE A 131 -8.79 -19.64 0.81
CA ILE A 131 -9.00 -20.40 -0.44
C ILE A 131 -7.69 -20.59 -1.21
N PHE A 132 -6.92 -19.52 -1.41
CA PHE A 132 -5.69 -19.55 -2.21
C PHE A 132 -4.49 -20.10 -1.44
N GLY A 133 -4.61 -20.27 -0.12
CA GLY A 133 -3.57 -20.73 0.78
C GLY A 133 -2.79 -19.60 1.44
N VAL A 134 -2.16 -19.92 2.57
CA VAL A 134 -1.40 -18.97 3.37
C VAL A 134 -0.12 -18.56 2.64
N GLY A 135 0.06 -17.27 2.42
CA GLY A 135 1.28 -16.76 1.80
C GLY A 135 1.21 -15.27 1.51
N LEU A 136 2.38 -14.61 1.57
CA LEU A 136 2.48 -13.17 1.35
C LEU A 136 1.93 -12.75 -0.02
N LYS A 137 2.21 -13.54 -1.07
CA LYS A 137 1.72 -13.27 -2.43
C LYS A 137 0.18 -13.25 -2.49
N ASN A 138 -0.46 -14.21 -1.84
CA ASN A 138 -1.92 -14.33 -1.83
C ASN A 138 -2.58 -13.22 -1.01
N ILE A 139 -1.97 -12.83 0.12
CA ILE A 139 -2.41 -11.68 0.91
C ILE A 139 -2.35 -10.40 0.08
N LEU A 140 -1.22 -10.17 -0.62
CA LEU A 140 -1.06 -8.98 -1.46
C LEU A 140 -2.07 -8.97 -2.63
N LEU A 141 -2.29 -10.12 -3.27
CA LEU A 141 -3.29 -10.25 -4.33
C LEU A 141 -4.71 -9.95 -3.81
N ALA A 142 -5.07 -10.50 -2.65
CA ALA A 142 -6.35 -10.24 -2.02
C ALA A 142 -6.55 -8.75 -1.73
N ILE A 143 -5.52 -8.07 -1.21
CA ILE A 143 -5.56 -6.62 -0.96
C ILE A 143 -5.80 -5.85 -2.27
N ILE A 144 -5.07 -6.16 -3.35
CA ILE A 144 -5.21 -5.49 -4.64
C ILE A 144 -6.63 -5.64 -5.18
N LEU A 145 -7.18 -6.86 -5.13
CA LEU A 145 -8.50 -7.18 -5.68
C LEU A 145 -9.66 -6.61 -4.86
N LEU A 146 -9.49 -6.43 -3.55
CA LEU A 146 -10.58 -6.08 -2.65
C LEU A 146 -10.58 -4.60 -2.22
N ARG A 147 -9.43 -3.91 -2.27
CA ARG A 147 -9.32 -2.52 -1.79
C ARG A 147 -9.48 -1.45 -2.85
N TRP A 148 -9.35 -1.77 -4.14
CA TRP A 148 -9.51 -0.78 -5.22
C TRP A 148 -10.89 -0.08 -5.24
N PRO A 149 -12.03 -0.68 -4.80
CA PRO A 149 -13.33 -0.02 -4.86
C PRO A 149 -13.39 1.28 -4.05
N TRP A 150 -12.69 1.33 -2.92
CA TRP A 150 -12.64 2.54 -2.08
C TRP A 150 -11.97 3.69 -2.83
N TYR A 151 -10.80 3.40 -3.42
CA TYR A 151 -10.07 4.39 -4.24
C TYR A 151 -10.88 4.81 -5.46
N ALA A 152 -11.56 3.87 -6.14
CA ALA A 152 -12.44 4.19 -7.27
C ALA A 152 -13.50 5.22 -6.91
N ARG A 153 -14.15 5.09 -5.75
CA ARG A 153 -15.14 6.05 -5.28
C ARG A 153 -14.55 7.42 -4.94
N VAL A 154 -13.36 7.47 -4.34
CA VAL A 154 -12.66 8.72 -4.04
C VAL A 154 -12.32 9.47 -5.34
N PHE A 155 -11.68 8.78 -6.29
CA PHE A 155 -11.32 9.41 -7.58
C PHE A 155 -12.56 9.79 -8.38
N ARG A 156 -13.60 8.96 -8.41
CA ARG A 156 -14.87 9.29 -9.04
C ARG A 156 -15.45 10.60 -8.50
N THR A 157 -15.56 10.72 -7.18
CA THR A 157 -16.09 11.93 -6.53
C THR A 157 -15.24 13.16 -6.87
N ALA A 158 -13.91 13.00 -6.89
CA ALA A 158 -12.99 14.06 -7.28
C ALA A 158 -13.20 14.49 -8.74
N VAL A 159 -13.34 13.55 -9.66
CA VAL A 159 -13.56 13.81 -11.10
C VAL A 159 -14.89 14.51 -11.34
N MET A 160 -15.98 14.01 -10.73
CA MET A 160 -17.31 14.62 -10.86
C MET A 160 -17.33 16.10 -10.49
N LYS A 161 -16.53 16.51 -9.50
CA LYS A 161 -16.39 17.92 -9.06
C LYS A 161 -15.82 18.84 -10.15
N TYR A 162 -15.05 18.28 -11.09
CA TYR A 162 -14.38 19.03 -12.15
C TYR A 162 -15.05 18.88 -13.51
N THR A 163 -15.77 17.79 -13.77
CA THR A 163 -16.40 17.52 -15.08
C THR A 163 -17.35 18.63 -15.54
N ASP A 164 -18.02 19.31 -14.61
CA ASP A 164 -19.02 20.36 -14.93
C ASP A 164 -18.43 21.78 -14.89
N LYS A 165 -17.10 21.93 -14.83
CA LYS A 165 -16.46 23.25 -14.81
C LYS A 165 -16.42 23.87 -16.22
N ASN A 166 -16.63 25.19 -16.28
CA ASN A 166 -16.68 25.95 -17.54
C ASN A 166 -15.47 25.67 -18.46
N TYR A 167 -14.26 25.59 -17.91
CA TYR A 167 -13.07 25.33 -18.73
C TYR A 167 -13.06 23.94 -19.39
N ILE A 168 -13.69 22.93 -18.79
CA ILE A 168 -13.87 21.61 -19.43
C ILE A 168 -14.89 21.71 -20.57
N GLN A 169 -15.98 22.45 -20.36
CA GLN A 169 -16.99 22.65 -21.39
C GLN A 169 -16.45 23.46 -22.59
N PHE A 170 -15.66 24.51 -22.32
CA PHE A 170 -14.97 25.26 -23.37
C PHE A 170 -13.98 24.38 -24.14
N ALA A 171 -13.20 23.54 -23.46
CA ALA A 171 -12.28 22.59 -24.12
C ALA A 171 -13.02 21.63 -25.07
N LYS A 172 -14.20 21.14 -24.67
CA LYS A 172 -15.06 20.31 -25.54
C LYS A 172 -15.57 21.10 -26.74
N ALA A 173 -15.99 22.35 -26.54
CA ALA A 173 -16.51 23.20 -27.61
C ALA A 173 -15.47 23.51 -28.71
N ILE A 174 -14.18 23.57 -28.35
CA ILE A 174 -13.08 23.76 -29.32
C ILE A 174 -12.58 22.44 -29.93
N GLY A 175 -13.25 21.32 -29.68
CA GLY A 175 -12.97 20.03 -30.31
C GLY A 175 -11.97 19.13 -29.59
N CYS A 176 -11.59 19.42 -28.34
CA CYS A 176 -10.79 18.47 -27.57
C CYS A 176 -11.63 17.22 -27.26
N MET A 177 -11.11 16.05 -27.64
CA MET A 177 -11.73 14.77 -27.33
C MET A 177 -11.64 14.47 -25.82
N THR A 178 -12.62 13.73 -25.35
CA THR A 178 -12.84 13.28 -23.97
C THR A 178 -11.69 12.46 -23.41
#